data_AF-A0A2N2VGF5-F1
#
_entry.id   AF-A0A2N2VGF5-F1
#
_cell.length_a   1.000
_cell.length_b   1.000
_cell.length_c   1.000
_cell.angle_alpha   90.00
_cell.angle_beta   90.00
_cell.angle_gamma   90.00
#
_symmetry.space_group_name_H-M   'P 1'
#
loop_
_entity.id
_entity.type
_entity.pdbx_description
1 polymer ?
#
loop_
_entity_poly.entity_id
_entity_poly.type
_entity_poly.pdbx_seq_one_letter_code
_entity_poly.pdbx_strand_id
1 'polypeptide(L)'
;MGTLQSGFSYSPVITKFRVEKGEIVGSYSFKDRDVITDGTIKDCQVESPWSMVCTWQDKYGTGGLRVLFDSNGGAFSGFWGLENDKTMIHWNGRQMSDPKFPEEAPNGVRSSNLTP
;
A
#
# COMPACT_ATOMS: atom_id res chain seq x y z
N MET A 1 1.24 -7.29 -2.07
CA MET A 1 -0.20 -7.24 -1.76
C MET A 1 -0.38 -7.16 -0.25
N GLY A 2 -1.46 -6.55 0.20
CA GLY A 2 -1.74 -6.33 1.61
C GLY A 2 -3.22 -6.38 1.95
N THR A 3 -3.54 -6.12 3.21
CA THR A 3 -4.91 -5.95 3.68
C THR A 3 -5.06 -4.59 4.34
N LEU A 4 -6.04 -3.83 3.87
CA LEU A 4 -6.49 -2.57 4.46
C LEU A 4 -7.83 -2.83 5.13
N GLN A 5 -7.97 -2.47 6.39
CA GLN A 5 -9.30 -2.42 7.00
C GLN A 5 -9.97 -1.09 6.66
N SER A 6 -11.14 -1.15 6.02
CA SER A 6 -11.99 0.00 5.72
C SER A 6 -13.39 -0.24 6.30
N GLY A 7 -13.83 0.63 7.20
CA GLY A 7 -15.02 0.38 8.01
C GLY A 7 -14.88 -0.91 8.83
N PHE A 8 -15.80 -1.86 8.64
CA PHE A 8 -15.82 -3.16 9.34
C PHE A 8 -15.25 -4.31 8.49
N SER A 9 -14.68 -4.03 7.31
CA SER A 9 -14.22 -5.05 6.37
C SER A 9 -12.73 -4.92 6.03
N TYR A 10 -12.08 -6.04 5.73
CA TYR A 10 -10.73 -6.08 5.17
C TYR A 10 -10.80 -6.16 3.65
N SER A 11 -10.17 -5.22 2.97
CA SER A 11 -10.02 -5.20 1.52
C SER A 11 -8.57 -5.50 1.12
N PRO A 12 -8.35 -6.32 0.07
CA PRO A 12 -7.05 -6.41 -0.57
C PRO A 12 -6.60 -5.02 -1.04
N VAL A 13 -5.36 -4.67 -0.71
CA VAL A 13 -4.73 -3.40 -1.11
C VAL A 13 -3.40 -3.68 -1.80
N ILE A 14 -3.12 -2.92 -2.85
CA ILE A 14 -1.79 -2.84 -3.46
C ILE A 14 -1.20 -1.50 -3.02
N THR A 15 -0.13 -1.55 -2.24
CA THR A 15 0.63 -0.37 -1.81
C THR A 15 1.97 -0.35 -2.54
N LYS A 16 2.35 0.81 -3.05
CA LYS A 16 3.64 1.05 -3.72
C LYS A 16 4.35 2.18 -3.00
N PHE A 17 5.56 1.92 -2.52
CA PHE A 17 6.47 2.95 -2.01
C PHE A 17 7.60 3.16 -3.01
N ARG A 18 8.06 4.40 -3.14
CA ARG A 18 9.21 4.77 -3.97
C ARG A 18 9.89 6.01 -3.38
N VAL A 19 11.15 6.21 -3.76
CA VAL A 19 11.90 7.41 -3.41
C VAL A 19 11.87 8.37 -4.60
N GLU A 20 11.37 9.58 -4.38
CA GLU A 20 11.38 10.66 -5.36
C GLU A 20 12.11 11.87 -4.78
N LYS A 21 13.17 12.33 -5.45
CA LYS A 21 13.95 13.50 -5.02
C LYS A 21 14.45 13.44 -3.57
N GLY A 22 14.69 12.24 -3.05
CA GLY A 22 15.14 12.01 -1.67
C GLY A 22 14.01 11.85 -0.65
N GLU A 23 12.75 11.97 -1.06
CA GLU A 23 11.58 11.79 -0.19
C GLU A 23 10.89 10.45 -0.49
N ILE A 24 10.36 9.81 0.55
CA ILE A 24 9.52 8.62 0.39
C ILE A 24 8.10 9.08 0.03
N VAL A 25 7.62 8.60 -1.11
CA VAL A 25 6.24 8.78 -1.56
C VAL A 25 5.63 7.43 -1.89
N GLY A 26 4.31 7.37 -1.94
CA GLY A 26 3.62 6.14 -2.30
C GLY A 26 2.25 6.35 -2.91
N SER A 27 1.71 5.25 -3.37
CA SER A 27 0.32 5.16 -3.81
C SER A 27 -0.29 3.85 -3.33
N TYR A 28 -1.61 3.83 -3.28
CA TYR A 28 -2.34 2.61 -2.97
C TYR A 28 -3.62 2.53 -3.78
N SER A 29 -4.07 1.29 -3.99
CA SER A 29 -5.32 0.99 -4.65
C SER A 29 -5.98 -0.18 -3.95
N PHE A 30 -7.26 -0.04 -3.64
CA PHE A 30 -8.07 -1.09 -3.02
C PHE A 30 -9.49 -1.07 -3.58
N LYS A 31 -10.15 -2.22 -3.51
CA LYS A 31 -11.57 -2.33 -3.87
C LYS A 31 -12.43 -2.00 -2.65
N ASP A 32 -13.25 -0.97 -2.77
CA ASP A 32 -14.32 -0.65 -1.83
C ASP A 32 -15.66 -0.92 -2.51
N ARG A 33 -16.38 -1.94 -2.02
CA ARG A 33 -17.57 -2.50 -2.68
C ARG A 33 -17.26 -2.79 -4.14
N ASP A 34 -17.86 -2.09 -5.11
CA ASP A 34 -17.62 -2.29 -6.55
C ASP A 34 -16.79 -1.18 -7.19
N VAL A 35 -16.17 -0.33 -6.38
CA VAL A 35 -15.40 0.82 -6.85
C VAL A 35 -13.94 0.65 -6.45
N ILE A 36 -13.04 0.76 -7.43
CA ILE A 36 -11.61 0.91 -7.16
C ILE A 36 -11.38 2.30 -6.59
N THR A 37 -10.73 2.36 -5.44
CA THR A 37 -10.35 3.61 -4.78
C THR A 37 -8.83 3.69 -4.78
N ASP A 38 -8.34 4.75 -5.42
CA ASP A 38 -6.92 5.08 -5.46
C ASP A 38 -6.61 6.21 -4.49
N GLY A 39 -5.42 6.14 -3.90
CA GLY A 39 -4.92 7.17 -3.01
C GLY A 39 -3.41 7.32 -3.07
N THR A 40 -2.93 8.35 -2.39
CA THR A 40 -1.52 8.72 -2.31
C THR A 40 -1.01 8.65 -0.87
N ILE A 41 0.29 8.43 -0.73
CA ILE A 41 1.02 8.48 0.53
C ILE A 41 2.15 9.50 0.33
N LYS A 42 2.24 10.49 1.21
CA LYS A 42 3.18 11.62 1.11
C LYS A 42 3.60 12.09 2.48
N ASP A 43 4.45 13.12 2.53
CA ASP A 43 4.89 13.79 3.77
C ASP A 43 5.48 12.81 4.81
N CYS A 44 6.19 11.77 4.33
CA CYS A 44 6.74 10.72 5.17
C CYS A 44 7.91 11.22 6.03
N GLN A 45 7.80 11.02 7.35
CA GLN A 45 8.83 11.29 8.35
C GLN A 45 9.36 9.99 8.91
N VAL A 46 10.68 9.80 8.84
CA VAL A 46 11.36 8.63 9.41
C VAL A 46 11.44 8.78 10.92
N GLU A 47 10.94 7.80 11.65
CA GLU A 47 10.97 7.78 13.12
C GLU A 47 12.07 6.86 13.66
N SER A 48 12.40 5.81 12.90
CA SER A 48 13.49 4.88 13.18
C SER A 48 13.95 4.22 11.86
N PRO A 49 15.04 3.43 11.82
CA PRO A 49 15.54 2.83 10.59
C PRO A 49 14.50 2.03 9.76
N TRP A 50 13.47 1.50 10.40
CA TRP A 50 12.44 0.68 9.77
C TRP A 50 11.03 1.21 9.97
N SER A 51 10.86 2.37 10.61
CA SER A 51 9.54 2.94 10.88
C SER A 51 9.42 4.37 10.36
N MET A 52 8.27 4.67 9.78
CA MET A 52 7.92 6.00 9.32
C MET A 52 6.44 6.29 9.57
N VAL A 53 6.14 7.58 9.71
CA VAL A 53 4.78 8.12 9.68
C VAL A 53 4.61 8.95 8.43
N CYS A 54 3.52 8.73 7.70
CA CYS A 54 3.19 9.43 6.46
C CYS A 54 1.75 9.93 6.51
N THR A 55 1.41 10.80 5.56
CA THR A 55 0.03 11.23 5.31
C THR A 55 -0.55 10.39 4.16
N TRP A 56 -1.64 9.67 4.38
CA TRP A 56 -2.44 9.08 3.29
C TRP A 56 -3.53 10.05 2.86
N GLN A 57 -3.92 10.01 1.58
CA GLN A 57 -5.02 10.79 1.03
C GLN A 57 -5.75 10.02 -0.07
N ASP A 58 -7.08 10.01 -0.04
CA ASP A 58 -7.95 9.52 -1.11
C ASP A 58 -9.26 10.34 -1.17
N LYS A 59 -10.27 9.83 -1.88
CA LYS A 59 -11.59 10.48 -1.99
C LYS A 59 -12.40 10.52 -0.68
N TYR A 60 -12.04 9.72 0.32
CA TYR A 60 -12.72 9.65 1.61
C TYR A 60 -12.09 10.55 2.66
N GLY A 61 -10.85 11.00 2.46
CA GLY A 61 -10.23 11.99 3.31
C GLY A 61 -8.71 11.95 3.29
N THR A 62 -8.14 12.32 4.43
CA THR A 62 -6.70 12.40 4.65
C THR A 62 -6.42 12.06 6.11
N GLY A 63 -5.27 11.45 6.40
CA GLY A 63 -4.86 11.19 7.77
C GLY A 63 -3.51 10.49 7.86
N GLY A 64 -3.20 9.97 9.05
CA GLY A 64 -1.93 9.32 9.34
C GLY A 64 -1.86 7.88 8.88
N LEU A 65 -0.68 7.48 8.40
CA LEU A 65 -0.27 6.10 8.17
C LEU A 65 1.09 5.90 8.83
N ARG A 66 1.13 5.08 9.87
CA ARG A 66 2.39 4.66 10.50
C ARG A 66 2.70 3.23 10.10
N VAL A 67 3.91 3.00 9.59
CA VAL A 67 4.34 1.68 9.15
C VAL A 67 5.66 1.28 9.80
N LEU A 68 5.81 0.00 10.07
CA LEU A 68 7.03 -0.67 10.48
C LEU A 68 7.34 -1.75 9.45
N PHE A 69 8.42 -1.54 8.69
CA PHE A 69 8.96 -2.53 7.77
C PHE A 69 9.72 -3.61 8.53
N ASP A 70 9.77 -4.81 7.96
CA ASP A 70 10.77 -5.79 8.35
C ASP A 70 12.17 -5.38 7.86
N SER A 71 13.19 -6.01 8.42
CA SER A 71 14.60 -5.64 8.18
C SER A 71 15.07 -5.86 6.74
N ASN A 72 14.28 -6.54 5.91
CA ASN A 72 14.58 -6.76 4.49
C ASN A 72 13.64 -5.96 3.56
N GLY A 73 12.70 -5.18 4.11
CA GLY A 73 11.71 -4.41 3.35
C GLY A 73 10.70 -5.27 2.58
N GLY A 74 10.65 -6.58 2.85
CA GLY A 74 9.75 -7.52 2.19
C GLY A 74 8.32 -7.44 2.72
N ALA A 75 8.11 -6.88 3.91
CA ALA A 75 6.80 -6.70 4.51
C ALA A 75 6.73 -5.44 5.38
N PHE A 76 5.51 -4.99 5.65
CA PHE A 76 5.26 -4.00 6.70
C PHE A 76 4.01 -4.35 7.50
N SER A 77 4.05 -4.00 8.78
CA SER A 77 2.88 -3.87 9.64
C SER A 77 2.57 -2.41 9.83
N GLY A 78 1.31 -2.02 9.65
CA GLY A 78 0.94 -0.60 9.66
C GLY A 78 -0.42 -0.33 10.27
N PHE A 79 -0.58 0.92 10.69
CA PHE A 79 -1.81 1.43 11.24
C PHE A 79 -2.15 2.78 10.59
N TRP A 80 -3.42 3.00 10.28
CA TRP A 80 -3.92 4.24 9.74
C TRP A 80 -5.05 4.83 10.59
N GLY A 81 -5.30 6.11 10.40
CA GLY A 81 -6.38 6.85 11.03
C GLY A 81 -6.59 8.21 10.38
N LEU A 82 -7.65 8.92 10.77
CA LEU A 82 -7.98 10.27 10.27
C LEU A 82 -7.08 11.37 10.85
N GLU A 83 -6.36 11.07 11.93
CA GLU A 83 -5.40 11.98 12.57
C GLU A 83 -4.02 11.30 12.60
N ASN A 84 -2.94 12.08 12.51
CA ASN A 84 -1.57 11.54 12.40
C ASN A 84 -1.12 10.77 13.65
N ASP A 85 -1.62 11.16 14.83
CA ASP A 85 -1.30 10.58 16.13
C ASP A 85 -2.27 9.46 16.55
N LYS A 86 -3.39 9.28 15.85
CA LYS A 86 -4.43 8.26 16.14
C LYS A 86 -4.54 7.22 15.04
N THR A 87 -3.44 6.51 14.79
CA THR A 87 -3.37 5.42 13.83
C THR A 87 -3.72 4.09 14.50
N MET A 88 -4.97 3.64 14.39
CA MET A 88 -5.49 2.47 15.12
C MET A 88 -6.00 1.35 14.21
N ILE A 89 -6.13 1.60 12.90
CA ILE A 89 -6.79 0.68 11.96
C ILE A 89 -5.73 -0.02 11.11
N HIS A 90 -5.82 -1.35 10.96
CA HIS A 90 -4.76 -2.13 10.32
C HIS A 90 -4.59 -1.83 8.82
N TRP A 91 -3.33 -1.70 8.43
CA TRP A 91 -2.86 -1.67 7.05
C TRP A 91 -1.54 -2.42 6.96
N ASN A 92 -1.58 -3.64 6.45
CA ASN A 92 -0.39 -4.50 6.37
C ASN A 92 -0.09 -4.82 4.91
N GLY A 93 1.17 -5.07 4.59
CA GLY A 93 1.57 -5.44 3.23
C GLY A 93 2.78 -6.37 3.18
N ARG A 94 2.87 -7.10 2.07
CA ARG A 94 4.04 -7.89 1.66
C ARG A 94 4.39 -7.60 0.21
N GLN A 95 5.66 -7.69 -0.13
CA GLN A 95 6.16 -7.53 -1.49
C GLN A 95 5.56 -8.62 -2.41
N MET A 96 5.21 -8.26 -3.65
CA MET A 96 4.59 -9.21 -4.59
C MET A 96 5.58 -10.26 -5.15
N SER A 97 6.88 -10.10 -4.91
CA SER A 97 7.87 -11.16 -5.15
C SER A 97 7.90 -12.22 -4.06
N ASP A 98 7.06 -12.10 -3.00
CA ASP A 98 6.85 -13.17 -2.03
C ASP A 98 6.15 -14.36 -2.76
N PRO A 99 6.75 -15.56 -2.79
CA PRO A 99 6.24 -16.72 -3.51
C PRO A 99 4.79 -17.12 -3.20
N LYS A 100 4.23 -16.61 -2.08
CA LYS A 100 2.85 -16.86 -1.67
C LYS A 100 1.80 -16.04 -2.43
N PHE A 101 2.20 -15.04 -3.22
CA PHE A 101 1.29 -14.17 -3.97
C PHE A 101 1.85 -13.86 -5.36
N PRO A 102 1.83 -14.81 -6.31
CA PRO A 102 2.23 -14.54 -7.69
C PRO A 102 1.39 -13.40 -8.27
N GLU A 103 2.05 -12.55 -9.06
CA GLU A 103 1.42 -11.49 -9.84
C GLU A 103 0.39 -12.12 -10.78
N GLU A 104 -0.89 -12.08 -10.42
CA GLU A 104 -1.95 -12.36 -11.39
C GLU A 104 -1.96 -11.20 -12.40
N ALA A 105 -1.29 -11.43 -13.53
CA ALA A 105 -1.30 -10.53 -14.66
C ALA A 105 -2.76 -10.22 -15.02
N PRO A 106 -3.16 -8.95 -15.19
CA PRO A 106 -4.50 -8.62 -15.65
C PRO A 106 -4.73 -9.28 -17.00
N ASN A 107 -5.72 -10.17 -17.06
CA ASN A 107 -6.17 -10.86 -18.27
C ASN A 107 -6.33 -9.87 -19.43
N GLY A 108 -5.45 -9.94 -20.44
CA GLY A 108 -5.63 -9.11 -21.62
C GLY A 108 -4.44 -8.87 -22.54
N VAL A 109 -3.52 -9.83 -22.75
CA VAL A 109 -2.71 -9.81 -23.98
C VAL A 109 -2.62 -11.23 -24.55
N ARG A 110 -3.37 -11.48 -25.62
CA ARG A 110 -3.09 -12.60 -26.52
C ARG A 110 -1.69 -12.40 -27.08
N SER A 111 -0.73 -13.23 -26.70
CA SER A 111 0.50 -13.38 -27.47
C SER A 111 0.17 -14.07 -28.79
N SER A 112 -0.11 -13.26 -29.81
CA SER A 112 0.04 -13.66 -31.20
C SER A 112 1.52 -13.79 -31.54
N ASN A 113 1.83 -14.90 -32.23
CA ASN A 113 2.96 -15.14 -33.11
C ASN A 113 4.22 -15.77 -32.50
N LEU A 114 4.42 -17.04 -32.84
CA LEU A 114 5.71 -17.54 -33.33
C LEU A 114 5.45 -18.48 -34.52
N THR A 115 5.73 -17.98 -35.72
CA THR A 115 6.23 -18.76 -36.87
C THR A 115 7.56 -18.13 -37.27
N PRO A 116 8.51 -18.97 -37.68
CA PRO A 116 8.95 -18.91 -39.08
C PRO A 116 8.36 -20.04 -39.91
#